data_AF-A0A958BV95-F1
#
_entry.id   AF-A0A958BV95-F1
#
_cell.length_a   1.000
_cell.length_b   1.000
_cell.length_c   1.000
_cell.angle_alpha   90.00
_cell.angle_beta   90.00
_cell.angle_gamma   90.00
#
_symmetry.space_group_name_H-M   'P 1'
#
loop_
_entity.id
_entity.type
_entity.pdbx_description
1 polymer ?
#
loop_
_entity_poly.entity_id
_entity_poly.type
_entity_poly.pdbx_seq_one_letter_code
_entity_poly.pdbx_strand_id
1 'polypeptide(L)' 'MPLFMDIHKNVEGLTAEAAAEAHVKDLEVQGKYGVKYLHYWLNEAEGTV' A
#
# COMPACT_ATOMS: atom_id res chain seq x y z
N MET A 1 -13.03 -15.41 1.19
CA MET A 1 -11.99 -14.94 0.25
C MET A 1 -10.65 -15.15 0.91
N PRO A 2 -9.61 -15.58 0.18
CA PRO A 2 -8.26 -15.61 0.70
C PRO A 2 -7.81 -14.20 1.09
N LEU A 3 -6.91 -14.11 2.08
CA LEU A 3 -6.23 -12.87 2.46
C LEU A 3 -4.77 -12.96 2.02
N PHE A 4 -4.21 -11.81 1.65
CA PHE A 4 -2.84 -11.66 1.21
C PHE A 4 -2.18 -10.53 1.99
N MET A 5 -0.86 -10.63 2.16
CA MET A 5 -0.01 -9.59 2.72
C MET A 5 1.17 -9.42 1.76
N ASP A 6 1.32 -8.23 1.20
CA ASP A 6 2.52 -7.82 0.48
C ASP A 6 3.41 -6.96 1.38
N ILE A 7 4.68 -6.81 1.00
CA ILE A 7 5.65 -5.96 1.68
C ILE A 7 6.53 -5.32 0.59
N HIS A 8 6.58 -4.00 0.58
CA HIS A 8 7.51 -3.21 -0.23
C HIS A 8 8.63 -2.69 0.66
N LYS A 9 9.89 -2.90 0.25
CA LYS A 9 11.08 -2.52 1.03
C LYS A 9 11.95 -1.55 0.25
N ASN A 10 12.73 -0.76 0.98
CA ASN A 10 13.65 0.23 0.41
C ASN A 10 12.92 1.25 -0.48
N VAL A 11 11.73 1.69 -0.06
CA VAL A 11 10.95 2.68 -0.80
C VAL A 11 11.60 4.05 -0.63
N GLU A 12 12.22 4.55 -1.71
CA GLU A 12 12.81 5.89 -1.72
C GLU A 12 11.73 6.98 -1.62
N GLY A 13 11.96 7.98 -0.77
CA GLY A 13 11.00 9.06 -0.56
C GLY A 13 9.72 8.64 0.15
N LEU A 14 9.74 7.53 0.89
CA LEU A 14 8.59 7.07 1.66
C LEU A 14 8.25 8.07 2.78
N THR A 15 7.06 8.66 2.68
CA THR A 15 6.41 9.44 3.74
C THR A 15 4.98 8.95 3.94
N ALA A 16 4.37 9.32 5.07
CA ALA A 16 2.98 9.03 5.38
C ALA A 16 2.02 9.55 4.31
N GLU A 17 2.27 10.75 3.78
CA GLU A 17 1.50 11.34 2.70
C GLU A 17 1.64 10.53 1.41
N ALA A 18 2.88 10.17 1.03
CA ALA A 18 3.12 9.37 -0.17
C ALA A 18 2.48 7.97 -0.07
N ALA A 19 2.54 7.33 1.10
CA ALA A 19 1.91 6.05 1.36
C ALA A 19 0.36 6.15 1.30
N ALA A 20 -0.22 7.22 1.86
CA ALA A 20 -1.66 7.46 1.79
C ALA A 20 -2.13 7.70 0.35
N GLU A 21 -1.39 8.50 -0.43
CA GLU A 21 -1.68 8.73 -1.85
C GLU A 21 -1.54 7.45 -2.69
N ALA A 22 -0.54 6.61 -2.41
CA ALA A 22 -0.40 5.30 -3.04
C ALA A 22 -1.61 4.41 -2.77
N HIS A 23 -2.06 4.33 -1.51
CA HIS A 23 -3.24 3.57 -1.15
C HIS A 23 -4.51 4.06 -1.86
N VAL A 24 -4.67 5.37 -2.04
CA VAL A 24 -5.80 5.92 -2.82
C VAL A 24 -5.77 5.40 -4.27
N LYS A 25 -4.60 5.37 -4.91
CA LYS A 25 -4.44 4.85 -6.27
C LYS A 25 -4.78 3.35 -6.36
N ASP A 26 -4.39 2.56 -5.36
CA ASP A 26 -4.79 1.15 -5.27
C ASP A 26 -6.32 1.03 -5.22
N LEU A 27 -6.97 1.84 -4.38
CA LEU A 27 -8.43 1.83 -4.22
C LEU A 27 -9.17 2.22 -5.51
N GLU A 28 -8.64 3.15 -6.31
CA GLU A 28 -9.21 3.59 -7.59
C GLU A 28 -9.27 2.45 -8.62
N VAL A 29 -8.30 1.53 -8.62
CA VAL A 29 -8.19 0.47 -9.63
C VAL A 29 -8.61 -0.91 -9.13
N GLN A 30 -8.72 -1.13 -7.81
CA GLN A 30 -8.98 -2.45 -7.21
C GLN A 30 -10.19 -3.19 -7.85
N GLY A 31 -11.25 -2.45 -8.18
CA GLY A 31 -12.48 -3.00 -8.74
C GLY A 31 -12.28 -3.64 -10.10
N LYS A 32 -11.36 -3.09 -10.91
CA LYS A 32 -10.99 -3.65 -12.23
C LYS A 32 -10.39 -5.06 -12.10
N TYR A 33 -9.68 -5.33 -11.01
CA TYR A 33 -8.99 -6.59 -10.78
C TYR A 33 -9.75 -7.53 -9.84
N GLY A 34 -10.92 -7.14 -9.35
CA GLY A 34 -11.69 -7.93 -8.39
C GLY A 34 -10.97 -8.14 -7.05
N VAL A 35 -10.04 -7.25 -6.71
CA VAL A 35 -9.30 -7.27 -5.44
C VAL A 35 -9.86 -6.23 -4.47
N LYS A 36 -9.53 -6.37 -3.19
CA LYS A 36 -9.89 -5.41 -2.16
C LYS A 36 -8.69 -5.12 -1.25
N TYR A 37 -8.17 -3.90 -1.32
CA TYR A 37 -7.13 -3.44 -0.39
C TYR A 37 -7.79 -3.03 0.92
N LEU A 38 -7.45 -3.72 2.00
CA LEU A 38 -8.13 -3.56 3.29
C LEU A 38 -7.44 -2.54 4.17
N HIS A 39 -6.11 -2.66 4.28
CA HIS A 39 -5.26 -1.86 5.16
C HIS A 39 -3.88 -1.72 4.53
N TYR A 40 -3.16 -0.68 4.95
CA TYR A 40 -1.73 -0.53 4.73
C TYR A 40 -1.09 -0.15 6.08
N TRP A 41 0.18 -0.50 6.27
CA TRP A 41 0.97 -0.11 7.44
C TRP A 41 2.28 0.48 6.98
N LEU A 42 2.78 1.47 7.70
CA LEU A 42 3.96 2.20 7.29
C LEU A 42 5.04 2.14 8.36
N ASN A 43 6.26 1.81 7.94
CA ASN A 43 7.47 2.04 8.69
C ASN A 43 8.41 2.95 7.88
N GLU A 44 8.28 4.26 8.07
CA GLU A 44 9.13 5.25 7.39
C GLU A 44 10.62 5.08 7.70
N ALA A 45 10.96 4.75 8.94
CA ALA A 45 12.35 4.60 9.38
C ALA A 45 13.07 3.45 8.67
N GLU A 46 12.34 2.39 8.32
CA GLU A 46 12.86 1.24 7.56
C GLU A 46 12.52 1.31 6.07
N GLY A 47 11.86 2.37 5.60
CA GLY A 47 11.44 2.50 4.20
C GLY A 47 10.55 1.33 3.74
N THR A 48 9.65 0.86 4.61
CA THR A 48 8.82 -0.33 4.39
C THR A 48 7.33 -0.02 4.51
N VAL A 49 6.52 -0.56 3.60
CA VAL A 49 5.04 -0.52 3.60
C VAL A 49 4.46 -1.88 3.26
#